data_AF-A0AAD4HFK5-F1
#
_entry.id   AF-A0AAD4HFK5-F1
#
_cell.length_a   1.000
_cell.length_b   1.000
_cell.length_c   1.000
_cell.angle_alpha   90.00
_cell.angle_beta   90.00
_cell.angle_gamma   90.00
#
_symmetry.space_group_name_H-M   'P 1'
#
loop_
_entity.id
_entity.type
_entity.pdbx_description
1 polymer ?
#
loop_
_entity_poly.entity_id
_entity_poly.type
_entity_poly.pdbx_seq_one_letter_code
_entity_poly.pdbx_strand_id
1 'polypeptide(L)'
;MELAKMLGVHRNTLRLYMKHHGVERKYSDLTNTDLDLLIKEFKKKRPDSGIRYIVGYLRRHGLQVQHRRVVESLRRVDGLGQVL
;
A
#
# COMPACT_ATOMS: atom_id res chain seq x y z
N MET A 1 7.39 -3.17 -16.65
CA MET A 1 7.87 -2.67 -17.95
C MET A 1 8.57 -3.77 -18.74
N GLU A 2 9.13 -4.77 -18.08
CA GLU A 2 9.66 -5.99 -18.68
C GLU A 2 8.63 -6.77 -19.51
N LEU A 3 7.39 -6.92 -19.02
CA LEU A 3 6.29 -7.54 -19.78
C LEU A 3 6.06 -6.88 -21.15
N ALA A 4 6.16 -5.56 -21.25
CA ALA A 4 6.02 -4.86 -22.53
C ALA A 4 7.17 -5.20 -23.49
N LYS A 5 8.40 -5.32 -22.97
CA LYS A 5 9.57 -5.72 -23.75
C LYS A 5 9.45 -7.17 -24.23
N MET A 6 9.05 -8.09 -23.36
CA MET A 6 8.84 -9.51 -23.72
C MET A 6 7.77 -9.68 -24.79
N LEU A 7 6.72 -8.87 -24.76
CA LEU A 7 5.64 -8.89 -25.75
C LEU A 7 5.95 -8.07 -27.02
N GLY A 8 7.11 -7.40 -27.10
CA GLY A 8 7.47 -6.56 -28.25
C GLY A 8 6.58 -5.33 -28.46
N VAL A 9 5.85 -4.88 -27.43
CA VAL A 9 4.92 -3.75 -27.53
C VAL A 9 5.40 -2.53 -26.75
N HIS A 10 5.00 -1.35 -27.21
CA HIS A 10 5.24 -0.15 -26.43
C HIS A 10 4.47 -0.19 -25.10
N ARG A 11 5.07 0.38 -24.04
CA ARG A 11 4.50 0.37 -22.69
C ARG A 11 3.09 0.95 -22.58
N ASN A 12 2.80 1.95 -23.39
CA ASN A 12 1.50 2.60 -23.40
C ASN A 12 0.46 1.70 -24.04
N THR A 13 0.84 0.94 -25.08
CA THR A 13 0.01 -0.09 -25.71
C THR A 13 -0.35 -1.15 -24.67
N LEU A 14 0.65 -1.71 -23.96
CA LEU A 14 0.36 -2.70 -22.92
C LEU A 14 -0.59 -2.16 -21.85
N ARG A 15 -0.38 -0.92 -21.37
CA ARG A 15 -1.28 -0.29 -20.38
C ARG A 15 -2.69 -0.08 -20.92
N LEU A 16 -2.83 0.30 -22.19
CA LEU A 16 -4.11 0.47 -22.85
C LEU A 16 -4.87 -0.86 -22.89
N TYR A 17 -4.23 -1.94 -23.35
CA TYR A 17 -4.82 -3.28 -23.36
C TYR A 17 -5.18 -3.76 -21.95
N MET A 18 -4.28 -3.62 -20.98
CA MET A 18 -4.56 -3.98 -19.59
C MET A 18 -5.82 -3.28 -19.08
N LYS A 19 -5.98 -1.97 -19.37
CA LYS A 19 -7.19 -1.22 -19.03
C LYS A 19 -8.43 -1.75 -19.77
N HIS A 20 -8.34 -1.98 -21.07
CA HIS A 20 -9.46 -2.54 -21.86
C HIS A 20 -9.94 -3.89 -21.34
N HIS A 21 -9.04 -4.71 -20.79
CA HIS A 21 -9.35 -6.01 -20.22
C HIS A 21 -9.57 -5.99 -18.70
N GLY A 22 -9.68 -4.81 -18.06
CA GLY A 22 -9.93 -4.69 -16.62
C GLY A 22 -8.79 -5.18 -15.73
N VAL A 23 -7.58 -5.33 -16.28
CA VAL A 23 -6.36 -5.66 -15.54
C VAL A 23 -5.84 -4.40 -14.85
N GLU A 24 -6.47 -4.10 -13.72
CA GLU A 24 -6.23 -2.88 -12.96
C GLU A 24 -5.63 -3.17 -11.59
N ARG A 25 -4.83 -2.22 -11.11
CA ARG A 25 -4.36 -2.23 -9.73
C ARG A 25 -5.49 -1.82 -8.80
N LYS A 26 -6.12 -2.79 -8.14
CA LYS A 26 -7.14 -2.53 -7.12
C LYS A 26 -6.49 -2.27 -5.77
N TYR A 27 -7.06 -1.34 -5.01
CA TYR A 27 -6.73 -1.22 -3.59
C TYR A 27 -7.51 -2.27 -2.81
N SER A 28 -6.93 -2.77 -1.74
CA SER A 28 -7.60 -3.68 -0.81
C SER A 28 -8.79 -2.98 -0.18
N ASP A 29 -9.92 -3.68 -0.11
CA ASP A 29 -11.03 -3.27 0.73
C ASP A 29 -10.66 -3.54 2.19
N LEU A 30 -10.23 -2.48 2.86
CA LEU A 30 -9.67 -2.53 4.20
C LEU A 30 -10.21 -1.32 4.94
N THR A 31 -10.79 -1.51 6.13
CA THR A 31 -11.31 -0.39 6.91
C THR A 31 -10.18 0.47 7.50
N ASN A 32 -10.49 1.68 7.97
CA ASN A 32 -9.48 2.49 8.66
C ASN A 32 -9.07 1.84 9.98
N THR A 33 -10.00 1.21 10.70
CA THR A 33 -9.74 0.52 11.96
C THR A 33 -8.77 -0.65 11.77
N ASP A 34 -8.99 -1.50 10.75
CA ASP A 34 -8.12 -2.63 10.47
C ASP A 34 -6.71 -2.16 10.05
N LEU A 35 -6.65 -1.09 9.25
CA LEU A 35 -5.38 -0.48 8.88
C LEU A 35 -4.62 0.06 10.10
N ASP A 36 -5.31 0.74 11.02
CA ASP A 36 -4.72 1.27 12.25
C ASP A 36 -4.19 0.15 13.15
N LEU A 37 -4.91 -0.98 13.25
CA LEU A 37 -4.45 -2.15 14.01
C LEU A 37 -3.18 -2.75 13.41
N LEU A 38 -3.12 -2.92 12.09
CA LEU A 38 -1.93 -3.44 11.40
C LEU A 38 -0.72 -2.52 11.57
N ILE A 39 -0.92 -1.20 11.48
CA ILE A 39 0.15 -0.23 11.68
C ILE A 39 0.62 -0.21 13.14
N LYS A 40 -0.30 -0.28 14.12
CA LYS A 40 0.04 -0.42 15.55
C LYS A 40 0.88 -1.67 15.82
N GLU A 41 0.49 -2.82 15.27
CA GLU A 41 1.23 -4.07 15.42
C GLU A 41 2.65 -3.96 14.82
N PHE A 42 2.75 -3.36 13.63
CA PHE A 42 4.04 -3.11 12.99
C PHE A 42 4.92 -2.17 13.83
N LYS A 43 4.37 -1.06 14.32
CA LYS A 43 5.08 -0.07 15.14
C LYS A 43 5.55 -0.64 16.48
N LYS A 44 4.75 -1.52 17.12
CA LYS A 44 5.18 -2.24 18.32
C LYS A 44 6.45 -3.08 18.09
N LYS A 45 6.59 -3.67 16.90
CA LYS A 45 7.77 -4.46 16.51
C LYS A 45 8.92 -3.59 15.98
N ARG A 46 8.62 -2.42 15.41
CA ARG A 46 9.58 -1.53 14.74
C ARG A 46 9.22 -0.04 14.96
N PRO A 47 9.47 0.51 16.16
CA PRO A 47 8.99 1.84 16.54
C PRO A 47 9.52 2.96 15.62
N ASP A 48 10.81 2.92 15.28
CA ASP A 48 11.48 3.97 14.49
C ASP A 48 11.30 3.83 12.97
N SER A 49 10.57 2.81 12.52
CA SER A 49 10.35 2.60 11.09
C SER A 49 9.40 3.64 10.50
N GLY A 50 9.86 4.27 9.41
CA GLY A 50 9.07 5.24 8.64
C GLY A 50 8.07 4.60 7.68
N ILE A 51 7.27 5.45 7.04
CA ILE A 51 6.16 5.08 6.16
C ILE A 51 6.54 4.10 5.02
N ARG A 52 7.76 4.20 4.48
CA ARG A 52 8.24 3.30 3.42
C ARG A 52 8.26 1.83 3.87
N TYR A 53 8.64 1.58 5.12
CA TYR A 53 8.66 0.23 5.69
C TYR A 53 7.24 -0.28 5.99
N ILE A 54 6.34 0.59 6.43
CA ILE A 54 4.92 0.27 6.63
C ILE A 54 4.28 -0.15 5.30
N VAL A 55 4.49 0.62 4.23
CA VAL A 55 3.98 0.27 2.90
C VAL A 55 4.56 -1.06 2.42
N GLY A 56 5.85 -1.32 2.68
CA GLY A 56 6.48 -2.61 2.39
C GLY A 56 5.85 -3.76 3.18
N TYR A 57 5.59 -3.56 4.47
CA TYR A 57 4.91 -4.52 5.34
C TYR A 57 3.52 -4.87 4.82
N LEU A 58 2.69 -3.87 4.51
CA LEU A 58 1.35 -4.08 3.96
C LEU A 58 1.39 -4.86 2.64
N ARG A 59 2.30 -4.49 1.72
CA ARG A 59 2.48 -5.20 0.44
C ARG A 59 2.90 -6.66 0.61
N ARG A 60 3.77 -6.95 1.58
CA ARG A 60 4.19 -8.32 1.89
C ARG A 60 3.00 -9.19 2.36
N HIS A 61 1.98 -8.56 2.95
CA HIS A 61 0.74 -9.23 3.37
C HIS A 61 -0.37 -9.19 2.30
N GLY A 62 -0.02 -8.87 1.05
CA GLY A 62 -1.00 -8.79 -0.05
C GLY A 62 -1.93 -7.57 0.02
N LEU A 63 -1.66 -6.62 0.93
CA LEU A 63 -2.48 -5.44 1.11
C LEU A 63 -1.95 -4.28 0.27
N GLN A 64 -2.75 -3.83 -0.69
CA GLN A 64 -2.46 -2.63 -1.46
C GLN A 64 -3.33 -1.48 -0.94
N VAL A 65 -2.73 -0.56 -0.20
CA VAL A 65 -3.43 0.56 0.44
C VAL A 65 -3.01 1.88 -0.20
N GLN A 66 -3.95 2.83 -0.33
CA GLN A 66 -3.66 4.17 -0.82
C GLN A 66 -2.64 4.86 0.10
N HIS A 67 -1.62 5.52 -0.47
CA HIS A 67 -0.58 6.20 0.31
C HIS A 67 -1.16 7.20 1.33
N ARG A 68 -2.19 7.98 0.94
CA ARG A 68 -2.86 8.92 1.85
C ARG A 68 -3.42 8.24 3.09
N ARG A 69 -4.03 7.05 2.93
CA ARG A 69 -4.63 6.31 4.04
C ARG A 69 -3.58 5.79 5.01
N VAL A 70 -2.42 5.39 4.50
CA VAL A 70 -1.27 5.00 5.34
C VAL A 70 -0.76 6.19 6.15
N VAL A 71 -0.64 7.38 5.54
CA VAL A 71 -0.26 8.62 6.26
C VAL A 71 -1.30 8.99 7.32
N GLU A 72 -2.58 8.99 6.96
CA GLU A 72 -3.68 9.31 7.88
C GLU A 72 -3.73 8.31 9.06
N SER A 73 -3.55 7.02 8.78
CA SER A 73 -3.48 5.97 9.80
C SER A 73 -2.29 6.16 10.72
N LEU A 74 -1.09 6.41 10.17
CA LEU A 74 0.10 6.69 10.97
C LEU A 74 -0.10 7.89 11.89
N ARG A 75 -0.72 8.98 11.41
CA ARG A 75 -1.06 10.14 12.26
C ARG A 75 -2.00 9.78 13.41
N ARG A 76 -3.03 8.95 13.16
CA ARG A 76 -3.94 8.47 14.20
C ARG A 76 -3.21 7.58 15.21
N VAL A 77 -2.34 6.69 14.75
CA VAL A 77 -1.60 5.75 15.60
C VAL A 77 -0.56 6.47 16.46
N ASP A 78 0.26 7.34 15.87
CA ASP A 78 1.31 8.07 16.58
C ASP A 78 0.72 9.16 17.48
N GLY A 79 -0.37 9.82 17.07
CA GLY A 79 -1.09 10.79 17.90
C GLY A 79 -1.74 10.16 19.15
N LEU A 80 -2.16 8.90 19.07
CA LEU A 80 -2.62 8.13 20.24
C LEU A 80 -1.48 7.69 21.16
N GLY A 81 -0.24 7.61 20.65
CA GLY A 81 0.93 7.21 21.43
C GLY A 81 1.52 8.33 22.31
N GLN A 82 1.12 9.58 22.12
CA GLN A 82 1.56 10.74 22.92
C GLN A 82 0.65 11.06 24.12
N VAL A 83 -0.51 10.41 24.25
CA VAL A 83 -1.54 10.74 25.27
C VAL A 83 -1.55 9.72 26.43
N LEU A 84 -0.42 9.09 26.74
CA LEU A 84 -0.28 8.20 27.91
C LEU A 84 0.87 8.63 28.80
#